data_AF-W1WDH1-F1
#
_entry.id   AF-W1WDH1-F1
#
_cell.length_a   1.000
_cell.length_b   1.000
_cell.length_c   1.000
_cell.angle_alpha   90.00
_cell.angle_beta   90.00
_cell.angle_gamma   90.00
#
_symmetry.space_group_name_H-M   'P 1'
#
loop_
_entity.id
_entity.type
_entity.pdbx_description
1 polymer ?
#
loop_
_entity_poly.entity_id
_entity_poly.type
_entity_poly.pdbx_seq_one_letter_code
_entity_poly.pdbx_strand_id
1 'polypeptide(L)' 'MTLLDWLYKYRERLEIEIYLAHVNHGVREESDFEEEELKKIATKLGVSIFTSSFSGSFSEQKA' A
#
# COMPACT_ATOMS: atom_id res chain seq x y z
N MET A 1 -3.56 9.66 -3.67
CA MET A 1 -2.90 8.38 -3.98
C MET A 1 -2.93 8.15 -5.50
N THR A 2 -2.06 8.83 -6.23
CA THR A 2 -2.20 8.99 -7.70
C THR A 2 -2.03 7.69 -8.50
N LEU A 3 -1.15 6.79 -8.08
CA LEU A 3 -0.89 5.53 -8.79
C LEU A 3 -2.06 4.54 -8.68
N LEU A 4 -2.53 4.27 -7.46
CA LEU A 4 -3.67 3.36 -7.25
C LEU A 4 -4.89 3.86 -8.00
N ASP A 5 -5.17 5.17 -7.92
CA ASP A 5 -6.33 5.77 -8.58
C ASP A 5 -6.31 5.53 -10.10
N TRP A 6 -5.14 5.67 -10.74
CA TRP A 6 -5.01 5.44 -12.18
C TRP A 6 -5.07 3.96 -12.55
N LEU A 7 -4.35 3.10 -11.84
CA LEU A 7 -4.37 1.66 -12.10
C LEU A 7 -5.80 1.13 -11.92
N TYR A 8 -6.45 1.50 -10.83
CA TYR A 8 -7.82 1.08 -10.57
C TYR A 8 -8.79 1.60 -11.63
N LYS A 9 -8.67 2.86 -12.05
CA LYS A 9 -9.50 3.45 -13.11
C LYS A 9 -9.36 2.72 -14.45
N TYR A 10 -8.16 2.26 -14.81
CA TYR A 10 -7.90 1.65 -16.13
C TYR A 10 -7.76 0.13 -16.10
N ARG A 11 -8.00 -0.53 -14.95
CA ARG A 11 -7.76 -1.97 -14.77
C ARG A 11 -8.46 -2.85 -15.82
N GLU A 12 -9.68 -2.51 -16.21
CA GLU A 12 -10.43 -3.26 -17.23
C GLU A 12 -9.81 -3.11 -18.62
N ARG A 13 -9.34 -1.90 -18.97
CA ARG A 13 -8.65 -1.63 -20.24
C ARG A 13 -7.28 -2.29 -20.29
N LEU A 14 -6.61 -2.39 -19.15
CA LEU A 14 -5.30 -3.01 -19.02
C LEU A 14 -5.40 -4.53 -18.85
N GLU A 15 -6.59 -5.07 -18.63
CA GLU A 15 -6.84 -6.49 -18.33
C GLU A 15 -6.01 -6.99 -17.14
N ILE A 16 -5.95 -6.19 -16.08
CA ILE A 16 -5.18 -6.49 -14.86
C ILE A 16 -6.08 -6.62 -13.63
N GLU A 17 -5.68 -7.53 -12.74
CA GLU A 17 -6.14 -7.56 -11.36
C GLU A 17 -5.20 -6.75 -10.47
N ILE A 18 -5.75 -6.13 -9.43
CA ILE A 18 -5.00 -5.26 -8.54
C ILE A 18 -5.04 -5.84 -7.14
N TYR A 19 -3.86 -5.91 -6.53
CA TYR A 19 -3.65 -6.27 -5.13
C TYR A 19 -2.77 -5.19 -4.50
N LEU A 20 -3.05 -4.84 -3.25
CA LEU A 20 -2.24 -3.89 -2.49
C LEU A 20 -1.27 -4.64 -1.58
N ALA A 21 0.00 -4.27 -1.64
CA ALA A 21 1.02 -4.72 -0.69
C ALA A 21 1.63 -3.50 -0.03
N HIS A 22 1.55 -3.42 1.29
CA HIS A 22 2.13 -2.35 2.09
C HIS A 22 3.11 -2.92 3.11
N VAL A 23 4.29 -2.32 3.20
CA VAL A 23 5.29 -2.65 4.22
C VAL A 23 5.49 -1.42 5.10
N ASN A 24 5.06 -1.54 6.35
CA ASN A 24 5.29 -0.51 7.36
C ASN A 24 6.72 -0.65 7.89
N HIS A 25 7.56 0.36 7.67
CA HIS A 25 8.95 0.38 8.13
C HIS A 25 9.12 0.87 9.58
N GLY A 26 8.03 1.24 10.27
CA GLY A 26 8.02 1.54 11.70
C GLY A 26 8.83 2.77 12.12
N VAL A 27 9.14 3.67 11.17
CA VAL A 27 10.05 4.80 11.41
C VAL A 27 9.37 5.91 12.24
N ARG A 28 8.03 5.95 12.30
CA ARG A 28 7.21 6.93 13.05
C ARG A 28 5.87 6.33 13.50
N GLU A 29 5.28 6.84 14.58
CA GLU A 29 3.88 6.52 14.99
C GLU A 29 2.87 6.88 13.88
N GLU A 30 3.18 7.88 13.05
CA GLU A 30 2.37 8.29 11.90
C GLU A 30 2.16 7.16 10.88
N SER A 31 3.06 6.16 10.85
CA SER A 31 2.97 5.01 9.94
C SER A 31 1.82 4.05 10.29
N ASP A 32 1.41 4.01 11.56
CA ASP A 32 0.27 3.18 11.98
C ASP A 32 -1.06 3.79 11.52
N PHE A 33 -1.14 5.13 11.46
CA PHE A 33 -2.30 5.84 10.91
C PHE A 33 -2.42 5.64 9.39
N GLU A 34 -1.30 5.56 8.70
CA GLU A 34 -1.25 5.37 7.25
C GLU A 34 -1.73 3.97 6.83
N GLU A 35 -1.39 2.93 7.62
CA GLU A 35 -1.85 1.57 7.36
C GLU A 35 -3.38 1.42 7.50
N GLU A 36 -3.97 2.05 8.50
CA GLU A 36 -5.43 2.00 8.71
C GLU A 36 -6.21 2.73 7.61
N GLU A 37 -5.71 3.86 7.11
CA GLU A 37 -6.32 4.54 5.97
C GLU A 37 -6.19 3.72 4.67
N LEU A 38 -5.06 3.03 4.45
CA LEU A 38 -4.89 2.12 3.31
C LEU A 38 -5.87 0.96 3.35
N LYS A 39 -6.13 0.37 4.53
CA LYS A 39 -7.16 -0.67 4.69
C LYS A 39 -8.56 -0.17 4.35
N LYS A 40 -8.91 1.07 4.73
CA LYS A 40 -10.20 1.69 4.37
C LYS A 40 -10.33 1.90 2.87
N ILE A 41 -9.28 2.38 2.22
CA ILE A 41 -9.25 2.57 0.76
C ILE A 41 -9.39 1.22 0.04
N ALA A 42 -8.64 0.21 0.46
CA ALA A 42 -8.71 -1.14 -0.09
C ALA A 42 -10.12 -1.73 0.01
N THR A 43 -10.73 -1.61 1.19
CA THR A 43 -12.12 -2.07 1.45
C THR A 43 -13.12 -1.33 0.57
N LYS A 44 -13.01 0.00 0.45
CA LYS A 44 -13.90 0.81 -0.39
C LYS A 44 -13.80 0.44 -1.87
N LEU A 45 -12.61 0.08 -2.33
CA LEU A 45 -12.34 -0.31 -3.72
C LEU A 45 -12.59 -1.81 -3.97
N GLY A 46 -12.90 -2.60 -2.94
CA GLY A 46 -13.05 -4.06 -3.07
C GLY A 46 -11.74 -4.77 -3.45
N VAL A 47 -10.60 -4.18 -3.12
CA VAL A 47 -9.26 -4.71 -3.43
C VAL A 47 -8.67 -5.37 -2.19
N SER A 48 -8.07 -6.55 -2.34
CA SER A 48 -7.35 -7.20 -1.24
C SER A 48 -6.06 -6.44 -0.91
N ILE A 49 -5.79 -6.29 0.39
CA ILE A 49 -4.58 -5.67 0.90
C ILE A 49 -3.82 -6.64 1.80
N PHE A 50 -2.50 -6.68 1.61
CA PHE A 50 -1.55 -7.42 2.43
C PHE A 50 -0.64 -6.41 3.11
N THR A 51 -0.56 -6.47 4.44
CA THR A 51 0.34 -5.63 5.22
C THR A 51 1.39 -6.48 5.90
N SER A 52 2.60 -5.93 6.01
CA SER A 52 3.70 -6.52 6.78
C SER A 52 4.48 -5.40 7.46
N SER A 53 5.11 -5.70 8.58
CA SER A 53 5.98 -4.76 9.28
C SER A 53 7.43 -5.21 9.18
N PHE A 54 8.32 -4.29 8.86
CA PHE A 54 9.76 -4.55 8.87
C PHE A 54 10.32 -4.39 10.29
N SER A 55 11.03 -5.39 10.80
CA SER A 55 11.59 -5.43 12.16
C SER A 55 13.12 -5.54 12.21
N GLY A 56 13.82 -5.04 11.19
CA GLY A 56 15.28 -5.03 11.11
C GLY A 56 15.90 -3.66 11.38
N SER A 57 17.22 -3.60 11.59
CA SER A 57 17.96 -2.34 11.55
C SER A 57 17.89 -1.77 10.14
N PHE A 58 17.09 -0.72 9.95
CA PHE A 58 17.00 -0.02 8.67
C PHE A 58 18.38 0.53 8.28
N SER A 59 18.98 -0.04 7.23
CA SER A 59 20.20 0.49 6.62
C SER A 59 19.86 0.91 5.19
N GLU A 60 19.45 2.16 5.01
CA GLU A 60 19.33 2.75 3.68
C GLU A 60 20.73 2.87 3.09
N GLN A 61 21.12 1.92 2.22
CA GLN A 61 22.20 2.19 1.29
C GLN A 61 21.60 3.10 0.23
N LYS A 62 22.00 4.38 0.25
CA LYS A 62 21.65 5.36 -0.77
C LYS A 62 21.87 4.74 -2.15
N ALA A 63 20.80 4.63 -2.92
CA ALA A 63 20.84 4.31 -4.35
C ALA A 63 21.33 5.50 -5.17
#